data_AF-A0A949EVB9-F1
#
_entry.id   AF-A0A949EVB9-F1
#
_cell.length_a   1.000
_cell.length_b   1.000
_cell.length_c   1.000
_cell.angle_alpha   90.00
_cell.angle_beta   90.00
_cell.angle_gamma   90.00
#
_symmetry.space_group_name_H-M   'P 1'
#
loop_
_entity.id
_entity.type
_entity.pdbx_description
1 polymer ?
#
loop_
_entity_poly.entity_id
_entity_poly.type
_entity_poly.pdbx_seq_one_letter_code
_entity_poly.pdbx_strand_id
1 'polypeptide(L)'
;MEIAEKKYNKILTGRKRRVFKRKFIVFIKVFFLVIVFAGLIWGFNYFYNSSYFKISSIIFKNNNHYTEDILKKETDIAIGTNI
;
A
#
# COMPACT_ATOMS: atom_id res chain seq x y z
N MET A 1 -25.59 44.40 28.80
CA MET A 1 -24.97 43.07 28.95
C MET A 1 -25.03 42.25 27.67
N GLU A 2 -26.19 42.11 27.02
CA GLU A 2 -26.41 41.29 25.82
C GLU A 2 -25.43 41.54 24.64
N ILE A 3 -25.04 42.80 24.38
CA ILE A 3 -24.18 43.15 23.24
C ILE A 3 -22.75 42.63 23.44
N ALA A 4 -22.24 42.72 24.67
CA ALA A 4 -20.90 42.22 25.02
C ALA A 4 -20.85 40.69 24.91
N GLU A 5 -21.91 40.01 25.32
CA GLU A 5 -22.05 38.56 25.27
C GLU A 5 -22.18 38.04 23.83
N LYS A 6 -22.98 38.70 22.98
CA LYS A 6 -23.05 38.42 21.53
C LYS A 6 -21.68 38.59 20.85
N LYS A 7 -20.94 39.65 21.18
CA LYS A 7 -19.60 39.90 20.63
C LYS A 7 -18.59 38.83 21.08
N TYR A 8 -18.63 38.44 22.35
CA TYR A 8 -17.80 37.36 22.89
C TYR A 8 -18.10 36.02 22.20
N ASN A 9 -19.37 35.65 22.08
CA ASN A 9 -19.80 34.40 21.44
C ASN A 9 -19.39 34.32 19.97
N LYS A 10 -19.41 35.46 19.24
CA LYS A 10 -18.91 35.55 17.85
C LYS A 10 -17.40 35.31 17.75
N ILE A 11 -16.62 35.84 18.70
CA ILE A 11 -15.16 35.60 18.76
C ILE A 11 -14.87 34.13 19.13
N LEU A 12 -15.60 33.58 20.11
CA LEU A 12 -15.45 32.21 20.57
C LEU A 12 -15.77 31.20 19.46
N THR A 13 -16.87 31.38 18.74
CA THR A 13 -17.21 30.53 17.58
C THR A 13 -16.17 30.63 16.46
N GLY A 14 -15.64 31.83 16.20
CA GLY A 14 -14.55 32.00 15.23
C GLY A 14 -13.26 31.24 15.62
N ARG A 15 -12.92 31.21 16.91
CA ARG A 15 -11.78 30.42 17.43
C ARG A 15 -12.05 28.92 17.33
N LYS A 16 -13.23 28.45 17.75
CA LYS A 16 -13.63 27.03 17.66
C LYS A 16 -13.59 26.53 16.21
N ARG A 17 -14.10 27.31 15.25
CA ARG A 17 -14.04 26.99 13.81
C ARG A 17 -12.60 26.86 13.30
N ARG A 18 -11.69 27.75 13.71
CA ARG A 18 -10.27 27.67 13.32
C ARG A 18 -9.58 26.41 13.87
N VAL A 19 -9.83 26.08 15.14
CA VAL A 19 -9.30 24.86 15.77
C VAL A 19 -9.85 23.62 15.08
N PHE A 20 -11.16 23.58 14.82
CA PHE A 20 -11.80 22.48 14.12
C PHE A 20 -11.22 22.29 12.71
N LYS A 21 -11.09 23.37 11.92
CA LYS A 21 -10.46 23.31 10.59
C LYS A 21 -9.04 22.76 10.65
N ARG A 22 -8.23 23.18 11.63
CA ARG A 22 -6.86 22.66 11.80
C ARG A 22 -6.87 21.16 12.09
N LYS A 23 -7.71 20.71 13.04
CA LYS A 23 -7.86 19.28 13.37
C LYS A 23 -8.35 18.47 12.18
N PHE A 24 -9.31 19.01 11.42
CA PHE A 24 -9.86 18.36 10.23
C PHE A 24 -8.84 18.21 9.10
N ILE A 25 -7.99 19.22 8.87
CA ILE A 25 -6.90 19.13 7.89
C ILE A 25 -5.90 18.04 8.31
N VAL A 26 -5.52 17.99 9.60
CA VAL A 26 -4.64 16.93 10.10
C VAL A 26 -5.28 15.56 9.93
N PHE A 27 -6.58 15.44 10.24
CA PHE A 27 -7.34 14.21 10.05
C PHE A 27 -7.33 13.75 8.59
N ILE A 28 -7.62 14.63 7.63
CA ILE A 28 -7.59 14.30 6.20
C ILE A 28 -6.20 13.82 5.78
N LYS A 29 -5.13 14.50 6.24
CA LYS A 29 -3.76 14.11 5.90
C LYS A 29 -3.44 12.69 6.41
N VAL A 30 -3.79 12.40 7.66
CA VAL A 30 -3.58 11.08 8.26
C VAL A 30 -4.44 10.03 7.54
N PHE A 31 -5.70 10.35 7.24
CA PHE A 31 -6.60 9.46 6.53
C PHE A 31 -6.07 9.10 5.13
N PHE A 32 -5.59 10.08 4.37
CA PHE A 32 -4.96 9.85 3.08
C PHE A 32 -3.73 8.95 3.19
N LEU A 33 -2.89 9.19 4.20
CA LEU A 33 -1.72 8.35 4.46
C LEU A 33 -2.13 6.90 4.71
N VAL A 34 -3.15 6.67 5.55
CA VAL A 34 -3.67 5.32 5.82
C VAL A 34 -4.18 4.63 4.55
N ILE A 35 -4.93 5.35 3.70
CA ILE A 35 -5.42 4.80 2.43
C ILE A 35 -4.26 4.41 1.51
N VAL A 36 -3.24 5.26 1.39
CA VAL A 36 -2.06 4.96 0.57
C VAL A 36 -1.36 3.71 1.07
N PHE A 37 -1.14 3.58 2.38
CA PHE A 37 -0.52 2.38 2.96
C PHE A 37 -1.39 1.13 2.77
N ALA A 38 -2.70 1.22 2.98
CA ALA A 38 -3.61 0.11 2.75
C ALA A 38 -3.60 -0.33 1.28
N GLY A 39 -3.61 0.63 0.35
CA GLY A 39 -3.51 0.39 -1.09
C GLY A 39 -2.18 -0.25 -1.48
N LEU A 40 -1.06 0.19 -0.89
CA LEU A 40 0.24 -0.44 -1.11
C LEU A 40 0.26 -1.88 -0.61
N ILE A 41 -0.20 -2.15 0.61
CA ILE A 41 -0.25 -3.51 1.17
C ILE A 41 -1.11 -4.41 0.29
N TRP A 42 -2.28 -3.93 -0.11
CA TRP A 42 -3.19 -4.69 -0.98
C TRP A 42 -2.59 -4.91 -2.37
N GLY A 43 -1.98 -3.87 -2.96
CA GLY A 43 -1.28 -3.96 -4.24
C GLY A 43 -0.12 -4.95 -4.19
N PHE A 44 0.74 -4.87 -3.18
CA PHE A 44 1.83 -5.82 -2.97
C PHE A 44 1.31 -7.24 -2.82
N ASN A 45 0.25 -7.45 -2.04
CA ASN A 45 -0.36 -8.78 -1.88
C ASN A 45 -0.94 -9.31 -3.21
N TYR A 46 -1.58 -8.44 -3.99
CA TYR A 46 -2.09 -8.79 -5.32
C TYR A 46 -0.94 -9.15 -6.27
N PHE A 47 0.11 -8.33 -6.33
CA PHE A 47 1.28 -8.59 -7.16
C PHE A 47 2.03 -9.86 -6.75
N TYR A 48 2.17 -10.11 -5.45
CA TYR A 48 2.85 -11.31 -4.93
C TYR A 48 2.09 -12.60 -5.25
N ASN A 49 0.76 -12.55 -5.31
CA ASN A 49 -0.06 -13.72 -5.69
C ASN A 49 -0.28 -13.83 -7.20
N SER A 50 -0.01 -12.77 -7.96
CA SER A 50 -0.12 -12.75 -9.41
C SER A 50 0.81 -13.76 -10.06
N SER A 51 0.37 -14.35 -11.18
CA SER A 51 1.22 -15.20 -12.02
C SER A 51 2.33 -14.44 -12.73
N TYR A 52 2.32 -13.10 -12.70
CA TYR A 52 3.28 -12.27 -13.41
C TYR A 52 4.72 -12.45 -12.92
N PHE A 53 4.92 -12.65 -11.62
CA PHE A 53 6.25 -12.86 -11.02
C PHE A 53 6.56 -14.33 -10.75
N LYS A 54 5.65 -15.23 -11.15
CA LYS A 54 5.85 -16.66 -10.96
C LYS A 54 6.67 -17.23 -12.11
N ILE A 55 7.63 -18.09 -11.79
CA ILE A 55 8.44 -18.78 -12.81
C ILE A 55 7.50 -19.64 -13.67
N SER A 56 7.33 -19.26 -14.93
CA SER A 56 6.43 -19.96 -15.87
C SER A 56 7.13 -21.04 -16.68
N SER A 57 8.41 -20.84 -17.00
CA SER A 57 9.24 -21.79 -17.72
C SER A 57 10.71 -21.55 -17.42
N ILE A 58 11.51 -22.61 -17.44
CA ILE A 58 12.95 -22.58 -17.22
C ILE A 58 13.60 -23.15 -18.47
N ILE A 59 14.45 -22.37 -19.12
CA ILE A 59 15.16 -22.76 -20.34
C ILE A 59 16.64 -22.89 -20.01
N PHE A 60 17.18 -24.10 -20.13
CA PHE A 60 18.60 -24.36 -19.94
C PHE A 60 19.37 -24.06 -21.23
N LYS A 61 20.42 -23.26 -21.14
CA LYS A 61 21.34 -22.96 -22.25
C LYS A 61 22.75 -23.37 -21.85
N ASN A 62 23.51 -23.93 -22.80
CA ASN A 62 24.91 -24.34 -22.63
C ASN A 62 25.18 -25.31 -21.44
N ASN A 63 24.26 -26.25 -21.20
CA ASN A 63 24.52 -27.31 -20.23
C ASN A 63 25.17 -28.53 -20.92
N ASN A 64 26.42 -28.81 -20.57
CA ASN A 64 27.19 -29.95 -21.08
C ASN A 64 27.42 -31.05 -20.03
N HIS A 65 26.97 -30.83 -18.78
CA HIS A 65 27.34 -31.66 -17.63
C HIS A 65 26.22 -32.53 -17.07
N TYR A 66 24.96 -32.10 -17.20
CA TYR A 66 23.81 -32.81 -16.66
C TYR A 66 22.84 -33.21 -17.77
N THR A 67 22.12 -34.33 -17.60
CA THR A 67 21.04 -34.71 -18.52
C THR A 67 19.82 -33.81 -18.29
N GLU A 68 19.05 -33.52 -19.35
CA GLU A 68 17.85 -32.68 -19.26
C GLU A 68 16.83 -33.19 -18.23
N ASP A 69 16.73 -34.51 -18.06
CA ASP A 69 15.77 -35.14 -17.15
C ASP A 69 16.08 -34.83 -15.68
N ILE A 70 17.37 -34.79 -15.32
CA ILE A 70 17.82 -34.43 -13.97
C ILE A 70 17.55 -32.96 -13.71
N LEU A 71 17.85 -32.10 -14.68
CA LEU A 71 17.60 -30.67 -14.56
C LEU A 71 16.11 -30.35 -14.43
N LYS A 72 15.27 -30.93 -15.28
CA LYS A 72 13.81 -30.76 -15.18
C LYS A 72 13.28 -31.19 -13.82
N LYS A 73 13.73 -32.35 -13.31
CA LYS A 73 13.29 -32.86 -12.00
C LYS A 73 13.61 -31.90 -10.85
N GLU A 74 14.78 -31.28 -10.86
CA GLU A 74 15.19 -30.33 -9.80
C GLU A 74 14.52 -28.96 -9.97
N THR A 75 14.30 -28.50 -11.21
CA THR A 75 13.75 -27.17 -11.47
C THR A 75 12.23 -27.10 -11.53
N ASP A 76 11.54 -28.21 -11.76
CA ASP A 76 10.07 -28.27 -11.73
C ASP A 76 9.52 -27.83 -10.37
N ILE A 77 10.31 -28.03 -9.30
CA ILE A 77 9.99 -27.57 -7.94
C ILE A 77 9.94 -26.04 -7.85
N ALA A 78 10.71 -25.34 -8.70
CA ALA A 78 10.76 -23.89 -8.75
C ALA A 78 9.66 -23.28 -9.63
N ILE A 79 9.00 -24.06 -10.50
CA ILE A 79 7.91 -23.55 -11.35
C ILE A 79 6.74 -23.10 -10.47
N GLY A 80 6.20 -21.92 -10.73
CA GLY A 80 5.11 -21.34 -9.94
C GLY A 80 5.54 -20.65 -8.65
N THR A 81 6.83 -20.71 -8.30
CA THR A 81 7.40 -19.91 -7.21
C THR A 81 7.66 -18.48 -7.67
N ASN A 82 7.63 -17.52 -6.75
CA ASN A 82 7.91 -16.12 -7.04
C ASN A 82 9.41 -15.92 -7.25
N ILE A 83 9.77 -15.16 -8.30
CA ILE A 83 11.15 -14.74 -8.62
C ILE A 83 11.64 -13.68 -7.62
#